data_AF-A0A5B7C4X1-F1
#
_entry.id   AF-A0A5B7C4X1-F1
#
_cell.length_a   1.000
_cell.length_b   1.000
_cell.length_c   1.000
_cell.angle_alpha   90.00
_cell.angle_beta   90.00
_cell.angle_gamma   90.00
#
_symmetry.space_group_name_H-M   'P 1'
#
loop_
_entity.id
_entity.type
_entity.pdbx_description
1 polymer ?
#
loop_
_entity_poly.entity_id
_entity_poly.type
_entity_poly.pdbx_seq_one_letter_code
_entity_poly.pdbx_strand_id
1 'polypeptide(L)'
;KNIEKVTNHDVKAVEYFLKQKCQSHPEIAKVLEFFHFACTSEDINNLAHALMLKEAMNTAIFPVMDDLTKALCDMAKANAHIPMLSRTHGQVEELVCVKVAI
;
A
#
# COMPACT_ATOMS: atom_id res chain seq x y z
N LYS A 1 -11.86 0.75 20.74
CA LYS A 1 -11.56 -0.51 21.45
C LYS A 1 -12.55 -0.91 22.55
N ASN A 2 -13.56 -0.10 22.92
CA ASN A 2 -14.46 -0.46 24.03
C ASN A 2 -15.31 -1.71 23.74
N ILE A 3 -15.76 -1.90 22.49
CA ILE A 3 -16.53 -3.09 22.08
C ILE A 3 -15.61 -4.33 22.00
N GLU A 4 -14.40 -4.17 21.45
CA GLU A 4 -13.38 -5.22 21.36
C GLU A 4 -12.96 -5.77 22.72
N LYS A 5 -12.92 -4.93 23.76
CA LYS A 5 -12.67 -5.38 25.14
C LYS A 5 -13.74 -6.34 25.68
N VAL A 6 -14.97 -6.26 25.15
CA VAL A 6 -16.09 -7.12 25.54
C VAL A 6 -16.15 -8.37 24.67
N THR A 7 -15.91 -8.24 23.36
CA THR A 7 -15.97 -9.37 22.43
C THR A 7 -14.69 -10.21 22.40
N ASN A 8 -13.56 -9.65 22.84
CA ASN A 8 -12.20 -10.20 22.71
C ASN A 8 -11.87 -10.64 21.27
N HIS A 9 -12.50 -9.98 20.28
CA HIS A 9 -12.35 -10.25 18.85
C HIS A 9 -12.65 -8.96 18.09
N ASP A 10 -11.69 -8.55 17.26
CA ASP A 10 -11.69 -7.35 16.43
C ASP A 10 -12.82 -7.31 15.38
N VAL A 11 -12.93 -8.31 14.49
CA VAL A 11 -13.96 -8.35 13.45
C VAL A 11 -15.35 -8.41 14.07
N LYS A 12 -15.53 -9.18 15.15
CA LYS A 12 -16.80 -9.19 15.89
C LYS A 12 -17.13 -7.83 16.48
N ALA A 13 -16.12 -7.10 16.98
CA ALA A 13 -16.33 -5.74 17.48
C ALA A 13 -16.78 -4.77 16.38
N VAL A 14 -16.27 -4.93 15.16
CA VAL A 14 -16.71 -4.16 13.98
C VAL A 14 -18.16 -4.48 13.63
N GLU A 15 -18.58 -5.74 13.66
CA GLU A 15 -19.98 -6.12 13.46
C GLU A 15 -20.92 -5.41 14.45
N TYR A 16 -20.61 -5.46 15.75
CA TYR A 16 -21.40 -4.79 16.79
C TYR A 16 -21.40 -3.27 16.62
N PHE A 17 -20.27 -2.69 16.22
CA PHE A 17 -20.18 -1.26 15.93
C PHE A 17 -21.13 -0.85 14.81
N LEU A 18 -21.16 -1.59 13.70
CA LEU A 18 -22.04 -1.33 12.57
C LEU A 18 -23.52 -1.49 12.96
N LYS A 19 -23.85 -2.56 13.71
CA LYS A 19 -25.21 -2.76 14.24
C LYS A 19 -25.67 -1.56 15.07
N GLN A 20 -24.85 -1.09 16.01
CA GLN A 20 -25.17 0.08 16.84
C GLN A 20 -25.34 1.36 16.03
N LYS A 21 -24.51 1.57 15.00
CA LYS A 21 -24.59 2.76 14.14
C LYS A 21 -25.82 2.78 13.24
N CYS A 22 -26.29 1.61 12.81
CA CYS A 22 -27.41 1.50 11.87
C CYS A 22 -28.78 1.31 12.54
N GLN A 23 -28.82 1.13 13.87
CA GLN A 23 -30.07 0.94 14.63
C GLN A 23 -31.09 2.07 14.45
N SER A 24 -30.65 3.31 14.26
CA SER A 24 -31.53 4.46 14.08
C SER A 24 -32.22 4.52 12.72
N HIS A 25 -31.85 3.66 11.76
CA HIS A 25 -32.38 3.67 10.40
C HIS A 25 -33.44 2.57 10.25
N PRO A 26 -34.75 2.91 10.12
CA PRO A 26 -35.83 1.92 10.19
C PRO A 26 -35.78 0.81 9.14
N GLU A 27 -35.22 1.09 7.96
CA GLU A 27 -35.07 0.09 6.89
C GLU A 27 -33.90 -0.85 7.16
N ILE A 28 -32.75 -0.31 7.58
CA ILE A 28 -31.54 -1.09 7.88
C ILE A 28 -31.72 -1.89 9.17
N ALA A 29 -32.47 -1.34 10.14
CA ALA A 29 -32.81 -1.99 11.40
C ALA A 29 -33.46 -3.37 11.19
N LYS A 30 -34.23 -3.55 10.10
CA LYS A 30 -34.88 -4.83 9.76
C LYS A 30 -33.91 -5.93 9.32
N VAL A 31 -32.69 -5.55 8.93
CA VAL A 31 -31.69 -6.45 8.35
C VAL A 31 -30.35 -6.42 9.09
N LEU A 32 -30.30 -5.90 10.33
CA LEU A 32 -29.05 -5.80 11.10
C LEU A 32 -28.34 -7.14 11.29
N GLU A 33 -29.10 -8.23 11.45
CA GLU A 33 -28.52 -9.57 11.64
C GLU A 33 -27.86 -10.13 10.36
N PHE A 34 -27.99 -9.44 9.22
CA PHE A 34 -27.29 -9.80 7.99
C PHE A 34 -25.87 -9.21 7.91
N PHE A 35 -25.46 -8.33 8.83
CA PHE A 35 -24.05 -7.94 8.93
C PHE A 35 -23.18 -9.18 9.18
N HIS A 36 -22.18 -9.40 8.32
CA HIS A 36 -21.27 -10.55 8.37
C HIS A 36 -21.97 -11.91 8.12
N PHE A 37 -23.15 -11.92 7.50
CA PHE A 37 -23.86 -13.16 7.14
C PHE A 37 -23.04 -14.00 6.17
N ALA A 38 -22.84 -15.28 6.54
CA ALA A 38 -22.05 -16.26 5.79
C ALA A 38 -20.58 -15.88 5.54
N CYS A 39 -20.06 -14.86 6.22
CA CYS A 39 -18.65 -14.48 6.17
C CYS A 39 -17.88 -15.10 7.33
N THR A 40 -16.60 -15.35 7.10
CA THR A 40 -15.58 -15.58 8.12
C THR A 40 -14.80 -14.29 8.38
N SER A 41 -14.05 -14.23 9.48
CA SER A 41 -13.17 -13.09 9.77
C SER A 41 -12.18 -12.80 8.64
N GLU A 42 -11.71 -13.85 7.97
CA GLU A 42 -10.73 -13.72 6.88
C GLU A 42 -11.31 -13.09 5.61
N ASP A 43 -12.60 -13.25 5.34
CA ASP A 43 -13.26 -12.57 4.21
C ASP A 43 -13.26 -11.04 4.37
N ILE A 44 -13.18 -10.56 5.62
CA ILE A 44 -13.09 -9.13 5.93
C ILE A 44 -11.63 -8.69 5.99
N ASN A 45 -10.79 -9.45 6.69
CA ASN A 45 -9.39 -9.10 6.90
C ASN A 45 -8.61 -9.06 5.58
N ASN A 46 -8.76 -10.08 4.73
CA ASN A 46 -8.01 -10.16 3.48
C ASN A 46 -8.33 -8.99 2.54
N LEU A 47 -9.60 -8.56 2.47
CA LEU A 47 -10.05 -7.47 1.64
C LEU A 47 -9.60 -6.13 2.22
N ALA A 48 -9.69 -5.96 3.54
CA ALA A 48 -9.14 -4.79 4.22
C ALA A 48 -7.64 -4.64 3.95
N HIS A 49 -6.87 -5.72 4.07
CA HIS A 49 -5.44 -5.72 3.77
C HIS A 49 -5.15 -5.45 2.29
N ALA A 50 -5.91 -6.04 1.37
CA ALA A 50 -5.75 -5.79 -0.06
C ALA A 50 -6.01 -4.32 -0.42
N LEU A 51 -7.05 -3.70 0.16
CA LEU A 51 -7.35 -2.29 -0.02
C LEU A 51 -6.25 -1.39 0.58
N MET A 52 -5.82 -1.70 1.81
CA MET A 52 -4.71 -0.98 2.46
C MET A 52 -3.43 -1.03 1.62
N LEU A 53 -3.05 -2.21 1.14
CA LEU A 53 -1.86 -2.38 0.32
C LEU A 53 -2.01 -1.63 -1.01
N LYS A 54 -3.15 -1.77 -1.69
CA LYS A 54 -3.41 -1.06 -2.94
C LYS A 54 -3.29 0.46 -2.77
N GLU A 55 -3.87 1.00 -1.70
CA GLU A 55 -3.80 2.43 -1.41
C GLU A 55 -2.38 2.87 -1.06
N ALA A 56 -1.67 2.13 -0.20
CA ALA A 56 -0.29 2.42 0.15
C ALA A 56 0.63 2.39 -1.09
N MET A 57 0.44 1.43 -2.00
CA MET A 57 1.19 1.36 -3.24
C MET A 57 0.97 2.60 -4.11
N ASN A 58 -0.28 3.00 -4.33
CA ASN A 58 -0.61 4.09 -5.23
C ASN A 58 -0.32 5.48 -4.65
N THR A 59 -0.44 5.65 -3.34
CA THR A 59 -0.39 6.98 -2.70
C THR A 59 0.93 7.26 -2.01
N ALA A 60 1.70 6.24 -1.65
CA ALA A 60 2.98 6.40 -0.95
C ALA A 60 4.15 5.80 -1.72
N ILE A 61 4.07 4.53 -2.16
CA ILE A 61 5.22 3.83 -2.72
C ILE A 61 5.53 4.28 -4.16
N PHE A 62 4.56 4.19 -5.08
CA PHE A 62 4.79 4.54 -6.48
C PHE A 62 5.21 6.00 -6.69
N PRO A 63 4.62 7.02 -6.02
CA PRO A 63 5.09 8.39 -6.18
C PRO A 63 6.57 8.56 -5.84
N VAL A 64 7.04 7.94 -4.75
CA VAL A 64 8.45 8.01 -4.34
C VAL A 64 9.36 7.24 -5.31
N MET A 65 8.89 6.11 -5.84
CA MET A 65 9.63 5.37 -6.87
C MET A 65 9.74 6.14 -8.18
N ASP A 66 8.69 6.87 -8.58
CA ASP A 66 8.70 7.72 -9.77
C ASP A 66 9.64 8.91 -9.58
N ASP A 67 9.63 9.54 -8.40
CA ASP A 67 10.57 10.61 -8.05
C ASP A 67 12.02 10.13 -8.08
N LEU A 68 12.31 8.95 -7.53
CA LEU A 68 13.63 8.35 -7.56
C LEU A 68 14.07 8.04 -8.99
N THR A 69 13.19 7.42 -9.77
CA THR A 69 13.42 7.13 -11.18
C THR A 69 13.78 8.41 -11.91
N LYS A 70 12.97 9.45 -11.76
CA LYS A 70 13.18 10.75 -12.40
C LYS A 70 14.52 11.38 -12.00
N ALA A 71 14.87 11.37 -10.72
CA ALA A 71 16.14 11.89 -10.25
C ALA A 71 17.34 11.17 -10.90
N LEU A 72 17.28 9.85 -10.98
CA LEU A 72 18.31 9.04 -11.66
C LEU A 72 18.37 9.34 -13.17
N CYS A 73 17.21 9.51 -13.82
CA CYS A 73 17.14 9.90 -15.23
C CYS A 73 17.79 11.26 -15.49
N ASP A 74 17.48 12.24 -14.65
CA ASP A 74 17.97 13.60 -14.78
C ASP A 74 19.48 13.66 -14.55
N MET A 75 19.99 12.96 -13.53
CA MET A 75 21.41 12.79 -13.31
C MET A 75 22.10 12.12 -14.50
N ALA A 76 21.52 11.06 -15.05
CA ALA A 76 22.11 10.37 -16.19
C ALA A 76 22.21 11.27 -17.42
N LYS A 77 21.14 11.98 -17.76
CA LYS A 77 21.11 12.91 -18.89
C LYS A 77 22.12 14.05 -18.71
N ALA A 78 22.18 14.64 -17.52
CA ALA A 78 23.12 15.72 -17.21
C ALA A 78 24.58 15.28 -17.35
N ASN A 79 24.89 14.05 -16.98
CA ASN A 79 26.25 13.50 -16.98
C ASN A 79 26.57 12.63 -18.20
N ALA A 80 25.69 12.57 -19.21
CA ALA A 80 25.79 11.62 -20.32
C ALA A 80 27.04 11.79 -21.21
N HIS A 81 27.65 12.97 -21.19
CA HIS A 81 28.84 13.32 -21.97
C HIS A 81 30.11 13.37 -21.10
N ILE A 82 29.99 13.14 -19.79
CA ILE A 82 31.11 13.17 -18.87
C ILE A 82 31.78 11.80 -18.87
N PRO A 83 33.03 11.68 -19.36
CA PRO A 83 33.76 10.44 -19.31
C PRO A 83 34.11 10.06 -17.87
N MET A 84 33.92 8.78 -17.51
CA MET A 84 34.30 8.22 -16.22
C MET A 84 35.11 6.94 -16.41
N LEU A 85 36.15 6.79 -15.60
CA LEU A 85 36.96 5.57 -15.56
C LEU A 85 36.16 4.46 -14.88
N SER A 86 35.79 3.43 -15.63
CA SER A 86 35.05 2.30 -15.08
C SER A 86 35.92 1.50 -14.12
N ARG A 87 35.27 0.83 -13.16
CA ARG A 87 35.96 -0.06 -12.23
C ARG A 87 35.21 -1.37 -12.07
N THR A 88 35.87 -2.49 -12.38
CA THR A 88 35.37 -3.83 -12.09
C THR A 88 36.24 -4.50 -11.04
N HIS A 89 35.64 -5.14 -10.05
CA HIS A 89 36.36 -5.67 -8.88
C HIS A 89 37.30 -4.64 -8.19
N GLY A 90 36.99 -3.34 -8.32
CA GLY A 90 37.81 -2.23 -7.80
C GLY A 90 38.98 -1.81 -8.69
N GLN A 91 39.28 -2.55 -9.75
CA GLN A 91 40.37 -2.26 -10.69
C GLN A 91 39.88 -1.36 -11.83
N VAL A 92 40.78 -0.51 -12.34
CA VAL A 92 40.52 0.42 -13.43
C VAL A 92 40.40 -0.33 -14.76
N GLU A 93 39.38 0.01 -15.53
CA GLU A 93 39.13 -0.52 -16.89
C GLU A 93 38.96 0.65 -17.90
N GLU A 94 38.07 0.53 -18.88
CA GLU A 94 37.86 1.53 -19.94
C GLU A 94 37.05 2.76 -19.48
N LEU A 95 37.09 3.81 -20.31
CA LEU A 95 36.25 4.99 -20.17
C LEU A 95 34.81 4.68 -20.60
N VAL A 96 33.88 4.85 -19.67
CA VAL A 96 32.43 4.75 -19.91
C VAL A 96 31.78 6.10 -19.64
N CYS A 97 30.69 6.39 -20.34
CA CYS A 97 29.82 7.52 -20.02
C CYS A 97 28.56 7.01 -19.30
N VAL A 98 27.93 7.85 -18.47
CA VAL A 98 26.67 7.52 -17.81
C VAL A 98 25.58 7.43 -18.88
N LYS A 99 25.27 6.21 -19.33
CA LYS A 99 24.17 5.94 -20.25
C LYS A 99 23.07 5.22 -19.48
N VAL A 100 21.88 5.79 -19.47
CA VAL A 100 20.68 5.07 -19.04
C VAL A 100 19.88 4.73 -20.30
N ALA A 101 19.62 3.43 -20.47
CA ALA A 101 18.62 2.95 -21.41
C ALA A 101 17.26 3.05 -20.70
N ILE A 102 16.45 4.03 -21.11
CA ILE A 102 15.04 4.13 -20.73
C ILE A 102 14.24 4.14 -22.02
#